data_AF-A0A176J3J9-F1
#
_entry.id   AF-A0A176J3J9-F1
#
_cell.length_a   1.000
_cell.length_b   1.000
_cell.length_c   1.000
_cell.angle_alpha   90.00
_cell.angle_beta   90.00
_cell.angle_gamma   90.00
#
_symmetry.space_group_name_H-M   'P 1'
#
loop_
_entity.id
_entity.type
_entity.pdbx_description
1 polymer ?
#
loop_
_entity_poly.entity_id
_entity_poly.type
_entity_poly.pdbx_seq_one_letter_code
_entity_poly.pdbx_strand_id
1 'polypeptide(L)'
;MKKKAGLVILGVSILFLLITIMQKDDEKNTDFINVKEYGAAGDGIKDDTKAIQKALKAGPHKKVFFPKGKYKVSDDLTVKGYTEVYGDHAGIFADSGLASVIRIKGDHVHIHDLTVDGKAKALRGITVEAGSSYAHISKSVLQNFNQPEEPKKLSRQTVSAVRIEGGTNHTTVDKSRIFNVMARNPIEGWNHQVSRGILISPSSKEQTAAKNVTISNSSFSSIGPKDDGDGIVVQGFKEKVNVNILANTFTNIHKRAIKIQSPGAIIKKNIIYNSFRKNNYYTTYYDPKKYDMWAAISIYADHTVIQQNSISGAGDYGRIIDVANASHVKIDSNYIQNGSRANYSDSSVVSITSEKKRDAAYITVSNNTLANGRYGIFAGKNIKGIKVLNNRPINVADYQNKALKETLKES
;
A
#
# COMPACT_ATOMS: atom_id res chain seq x y z
N MET A 1 -65.57 42.07 29.78
CA MET A 1 -64.72 40.86 29.99
C MET A 1 -63.83 40.44 28.80
N LYS A 2 -63.96 40.99 27.58
CA LYS A 2 -63.22 40.48 26.39
C LYS A 2 -61.81 41.05 26.13
N LYS A 3 -61.39 42.16 26.77
CA LYS A 3 -60.07 42.79 26.50
C LYS A 3 -58.88 42.17 27.27
N LYS A 4 -59.11 41.47 28.40
CA LYS A 4 -58.03 40.85 29.19
C LYS A 4 -57.54 39.51 28.60
N ALA A 5 -58.41 38.78 27.89
CA ALA A 5 -58.05 37.49 27.29
C ALA A 5 -57.03 37.62 26.14
N GLY A 6 -57.18 38.66 25.28
CA GLY A 6 -56.27 38.88 24.16
C GLY A 6 -54.84 39.24 24.58
N LEU A 7 -54.67 39.97 25.69
CA LEU A 7 -53.35 40.34 26.21
C LEU A 7 -52.62 39.15 26.85
N VAL A 8 -53.36 38.27 27.54
CA VAL A 8 -52.83 37.02 28.11
C VAL A 8 -52.41 36.04 27.00
N ILE A 9 -53.22 35.91 25.95
CA ILE A 9 -52.90 35.04 24.80
C ILE A 9 -51.65 35.56 24.07
N LEU A 10 -51.55 36.88 23.84
CA LEU A 10 -50.38 37.46 23.19
C LEU A 10 -49.10 37.29 24.02
N GLY A 11 -49.18 37.44 25.34
CA GLY A 11 -48.06 37.21 26.26
C GLY A 11 -47.58 35.76 26.29
N VAL A 12 -48.50 34.80 26.25
CA VAL A 12 -48.17 33.36 26.18
C VAL A 12 -47.55 33.01 24.83
N SER A 13 -48.06 33.57 23.72
CA SER A 13 -47.48 33.34 22.39
C SER A 13 -46.07 33.94 22.24
N ILE A 14 -45.83 35.12 22.80
CA ILE A 14 -44.50 35.75 22.82
C ILE A 14 -43.53 34.96 23.70
N LEU A 15 -43.99 34.47 24.85
CA LEU A 15 -43.18 33.60 25.72
C LEU A 15 -42.86 32.26 25.06
N PHE A 16 -43.81 31.67 24.34
CA PHE A 16 -43.59 30.43 23.56
C PHE A 16 -42.60 30.66 22.41
N LEU A 17 -42.70 31.80 21.72
CA LEU A 17 -41.76 32.18 20.66
C LEU A 17 -40.37 32.45 21.22
N LEU A 18 -40.26 33.12 22.37
CA LEU A 18 -39.00 33.32 23.10
C LEU A 18 -38.40 32.00 23.57
N ILE A 19 -39.19 31.07 24.11
CA ILE A 19 -38.74 29.72 24.48
C ILE A 19 -38.27 28.96 23.22
N THR A 20 -38.99 29.08 22.10
CA THR A 20 -38.61 28.43 20.82
C THR A 20 -37.32 29.04 20.24
N ILE A 21 -37.11 30.34 20.39
CA ILE A 21 -35.89 31.04 19.96
C ILE A 21 -34.73 30.72 20.92
N MET A 22 -34.98 30.62 22.24
CA MET A 22 -33.99 30.22 23.24
C MET A 22 -33.66 28.72 23.20
N GLN A 23 -34.54 27.87 22.68
CA GLN A 23 -34.31 26.44 22.43
C GLN A 23 -33.61 26.18 21.08
N LYS A 24 -33.46 27.18 20.21
CA LYS A 24 -32.85 27.02 18.89
C LYS A 24 -31.31 27.07 18.91
N ASP A 25 -30.72 27.44 20.04
CA ASP A 25 -29.28 27.46 20.25
C ASP A 25 -28.90 26.36 21.25
N ASP A 26 -28.40 25.23 20.74
CA ASP A 26 -27.63 24.14 21.39
C ASP A 26 -28.04 22.71 20.97
N GLU A 27 -28.46 22.48 19.71
CA GLU A 27 -28.18 21.18 19.12
C GLU A 27 -26.69 21.14 18.74
N LYS A 28 -25.83 20.90 19.74
CA LYS A 28 -24.40 20.67 19.56
C LYS A 28 -24.26 19.54 18.55
N ASN A 29 -24.01 19.87 17.28
CA ASN A 29 -23.95 18.96 16.14
C ASN A 29 -23.20 17.68 16.52
N THR A 30 -23.95 16.64 16.90
CA THR A 30 -23.41 15.50 17.67
C THR A 30 -22.51 14.60 16.83
N ASP A 31 -22.48 14.84 15.52
CA ASP A 31 -21.83 14.01 14.51
C ASP A 31 -20.43 14.50 14.18
N PHE A 32 -19.99 15.60 14.77
CA PHE A 32 -18.72 16.26 14.46
C PHE A 32 -17.87 16.47 15.71
N ILE A 33 -16.59 16.10 15.62
CA ILE A 33 -15.59 16.28 16.67
C ILE A 33 -14.42 17.05 16.08
N ASN A 34 -14.14 18.25 16.59
CA ASN A 34 -12.91 18.97 16.29
C ASN A 34 -11.83 18.61 17.32
N VAL A 35 -10.68 18.11 16.90
CA VAL A 35 -9.59 17.73 17.82
C VAL A 35 -9.10 18.90 18.70
N LYS A 36 -9.29 20.16 18.27
CA LYS A 36 -8.92 21.34 19.07
C LYS A 36 -9.82 21.54 20.29
N GLU A 37 -11.09 21.14 20.21
CA GLU A 37 -12.02 21.15 21.35
C GLU A 37 -11.61 20.15 22.44
N TYR A 38 -10.80 19.15 22.07
CA TYR A 38 -10.21 18.18 22.98
C TYR A 38 -8.80 18.59 23.48
N GLY A 39 -8.36 19.80 23.12
CA GLY A 39 -7.13 20.42 23.59
C GLY A 39 -5.91 20.23 22.68
N ALA A 40 -6.08 19.74 21.45
CA ALA A 40 -4.97 19.67 20.49
C ALA A 40 -4.62 21.09 20.01
N ALA A 41 -3.33 21.44 20.00
CA ALA A 41 -2.87 22.74 19.53
C ALA A 41 -2.71 22.76 18.00
N GLY A 42 -2.11 21.72 17.42
CA GLY A 42 -1.76 21.70 16.00
C GLY A 42 -0.66 22.69 15.62
N ASP A 43 0.19 23.08 16.58
CA ASP A 43 1.26 24.07 16.42
C ASP A 43 2.62 23.45 16.01
N GLY A 44 2.73 22.13 16.04
CA GLY A 44 3.96 21.38 15.77
C GLY A 44 4.96 21.35 16.94
N ILE A 45 4.60 21.92 18.09
CA ILE A 45 5.45 22.01 19.28
C ILE A 45 4.85 21.20 20.42
N LYS A 46 3.57 21.43 20.74
CA LYS A 46 2.85 20.70 21.78
C LYS A 46 2.66 19.25 21.35
N ASP A 47 2.87 18.33 22.28
CA ASP A 47 2.45 16.94 22.10
C ASP A 47 0.92 16.85 22.19
N ASP A 48 0.28 16.57 21.06
CA ASP A 48 -1.17 16.52 20.91
C ASP A 48 -1.74 15.11 21.12
N THR A 49 -0.90 14.11 21.41
CA THR A 49 -1.29 12.69 21.51
C THR A 49 -2.51 12.47 22.39
N LYS A 50 -2.50 12.98 23.63
CA LYS A 50 -3.60 12.77 24.58
C LYS A 50 -4.89 13.45 24.13
N ALA A 51 -4.79 14.64 23.54
CA ALA A 51 -5.95 15.38 23.06
C ALA A 51 -6.60 14.67 21.87
N ILE A 52 -5.78 14.28 20.89
CA ILE A 52 -6.23 13.55 19.71
C ILE A 52 -6.81 12.19 20.11
N GLN A 53 -6.17 11.45 21.01
CA GLN A 53 -6.66 10.15 21.45
C GLN A 53 -8.01 10.26 22.17
N LYS A 54 -8.27 11.35 22.91
CA LYS A 54 -9.59 11.63 23.50
C LYS A 54 -10.65 11.91 22.42
N ALA A 55 -10.31 12.73 21.42
CA ALA A 55 -11.20 13.00 20.28
C ALA A 55 -11.54 11.70 19.52
N LEU A 56 -10.54 10.88 19.20
CA LEU A 56 -10.72 9.59 18.53
C LEU A 56 -11.53 8.59 19.37
N LYS A 57 -11.38 8.59 20.70
CA LYS A 57 -12.19 7.75 21.58
C LYS A 57 -13.67 8.12 21.54
N ALA A 58 -13.98 9.40 21.32
CA ALA A 58 -15.35 9.88 21.13
C ALA A 58 -15.84 9.74 19.67
N GLY A 59 -14.97 9.31 18.74
CA GLY A 59 -15.21 9.21 17.31
C GLY A 59 -16.23 8.17 16.81
N PRO A 60 -16.55 7.05 17.51
CA PRO A 60 -17.53 6.10 16.99
C PRO A 60 -18.87 6.76 16.64
N HIS A 61 -19.35 6.47 15.42
CA HIS A 61 -20.52 7.06 14.74
C HIS A 61 -20.41 8.56 14.43
N LYS A 62 -19.19 9.09 14.38
CA LYS A 62 -18.93 10.53 14.19
C LYS A 62 -17.78 10.77 13.21
N LYS A 63 -17.65 12.04 12.83
CA LYS A 63 -16.53 12.55 12.04
C LYS A 63 -15.56 13.31 12.94
N VAL A 64 -14.30 12.85 12.98
CA VAL A 64 -13.21 13.49 13.71
C VAL A 64 -12.40 14.34 12.74
N PHE A 65 -12.51 15.65 12.92
CA PHE A 65 -11.88 16.66 12.09
C PHE A 65 -10.59 17.21 12.70
N PHE A 66 -9.57 17.29 11.85
CA PHE A 66 -8.29 17.95 12.11
C PHE A 66 -8.22 19.26 11.32
N PRO A 67 -8.40 20.43 11.97
CA PRO A 67 -8.12 21.70 11.33
C PRO A 67 -6.69 21.80 10.82
N LYS A 68 -6.41 22.75 9.92
CA LYS A 68 -5.04 23.03 9.46
C LYS A 68 -4.08 23.19 10.64
N GLY A 69 -3.00 22.42 10.59
CA GLY A 69 -2.02 22.36 11.68
C GLY A 69 -1.04 21.20 11.54
N LYS A 70 -0.03 21.23 12.41
CA LYS A 70 0.96 20.17 12.58
C LYS A 70 0.74 19.55 13.96
N TYR A 71 0.29 18.31 13.98
CA TYR A 71 -0.09 17.58 15.18
C TYR A 71 1.02 16.61 15.55
N LYS A 72 1.77 16.96 16.58
CA LYS A 72 2.89 16.15 17.06
C LYS A 72 2.38 15.03 17.94
N VAL A 73 2.82 13.79 17.71
CA VAL A 73 2.43 12.63 18.52
C VAL A 73 3.62 11.83 19.02
N SER A 74 3.53 11.35 20.26
CA SER A 74 4.54 10.57 20.97
C SER A 74 4.08 9.15 21.31
N ASP A 75 2.85 8.78 20.95
CA ASP A 75 2.30 7.41 21.04
C ASP A 75 1.39 7.10 19.84
N ASP A 76 1.13 5.82 19.61
CA ASP A 76 0.25 5.32 18.55
C ASP A 76 -1.20 5.85 18.76
N LEU A 77 -1.85 6.36 17.71
CA LEU A 77 -3.25 6.79 17.76
C LEU A 77 -4.21 5.66 17.36
N THR A 78 -5.18 5.31 18.20
CA THR A 78 -6.18 4.29 17.87
C THR A 78 -7.49 4.90 17.38
N VAL A 79 -7.93 4.49 16.18
CA VAL A 79 -9.24 4.80 15.58
C VAL A 79 -10.15 3.58 15.73
N LYS A 80 -11.34 3.79 16.30
CA LYS A 80 -12.35 2.75 16.50
C LYS A 80 -13.33 2.71 15.34
N GLY A 81 -14.15 1.66 15.29
CA GLY A 81 -15.12 1.47 14.22
C GLY A 81 -16.13 2.62 14.08
N TYR A 82 -16.76 2.68 12.90
CA TYR A 82 -17.76 3.67 12.52
C TYR A 82 -17.27 5.11 12.67
N THR A 83 -15.98 5.35 12.40
CA THR A 83 -15.35 6.66 12.56
C THR A 83 -14.80 7.14 11.23
N GLU A 84 -15.20 8.34 10.83
CA GLU A 84 -14.57 9.08 9.74
C GLU A 84 -13.54 10.03 10.35
N VAL A 85 -12.32 10.05 9.81
CA VAL A 85 -11.22 10.87 10.29
C VAL A 85 -10.65 11.65 9.12
N TYR A 86 -10.65 12.97 9.20
CA TYR A 86 -10.21 13.80 8.08
C TYR A 86 -9.57 15.11 8.49
N GLY A 87 -8.80 15.68 7.57
CA GLY A 87 -8.07 16.92 7.79
C GLY A 87 -8.34 17.98 6.73
N ASP A 88 -8.10 19.23 7.10
CA ASP A 88 -7.91 20.34 6.17
C ASP A 88 -6.43 20.74 6.19
N HIS A 89 -5.62 20.17 5.29
CA HIS A 89 -4.16 20.39 5.28
C HIS A 89 -3.48 20.09 6.63
N ALA A 90 -4.01 19.11 7.37
CA ALA A 90 -3.49 18.68 8.66
C ALA A 90 -2.42 17.60 8.51
N GLY A 91 -1.34 17.73 9.28
CA GLY A 91 -0.25 16.74 9.31
C GLY A 91 -0.04 16.17 10.71
N ILE A 92 -0.21 14.87 10.87
CA ILE A 92 0.15 14.13 12.09
C ILE A 92 1.57 13.63 11.91
N PHE A 93 2.47 13.90 12.86
CA PHE A 93 3.85 13.46 12.77
C PHE A 93 4.42 12.88 14.06
N ALA A 94 5.24 11.85 13.91
CA ALA A 94 5.87 11.17 15.05
C ALA A 94 7.01 12.00 15.66
N ASP A 95 7.04 12.10 16.98
CA ASP A 95 8.11 12.73 17.76
C ASP A 95 8.95 11.72 18.56
N SER A 96 8.41 10.53 18.77
CA SER A 96 9.08 9.40 19.42
C SER A 96 9.12 8.18 18.50
N GLY A 97 9.77 7.12 18.96
CA GLY A 97 9.77 5.84 18.28
C GLY A 97 8.43 5.14 18.30
N LEU A 98 7.70 5.18 17.18
CA LEU A 98 6.36 4.60 17.09
C LEU A 98 6.35 3.28 16.33
N ALA A 99 5.51 2.34 16.80
CA ALA A 99 5.23 1.13 16.05
C ALA A 99 4.28 1.43 14.90
N SER A 100 3.31 2.33 15.09
CA SER A 100 2.39 2.82 14.06
C SER A 100 1.85 4.19 14.43
N VAL A 101 1.94 5.19 13.55
CA VAL A 101 1.34 6.50 13.85
C VAL A 101 -0.17 6.38 14.11
N ILE A 102 -0.88 5.59 13.29
CA ILE A 102 -2.32 5.33 13.43
C ILE A 102 -2.62 3.83 13.37
N ARG A 103 -3.54 3.37 14.21
CA ARG A 103 -4.04 1.99 14.27
C ARG A 103 -5.55 2.00 14.07
N ILE A 104 -6.02 1.35 13.01
CA ILE A 104 -7.44 1.10 12.77
C ILE A 104 -7.82 -0.19 13.50
N LYS A 105 -8.80 -0.08 14.41
CA LYS A 105 -9.31 -1.19 15.23
C LYS A 105 -10.83 -1.17 15.25
N GLY A 106 -11.44 -1.66 14.18
CA GLY A 106 -12.89 -1.78 14.09
C GLY A 106 -13.40 -1.80 12.67
N ASP A 107 -14.72 -1.81 12.59
CA ASP A 107 -15.48 -1.88 11.36
C ASP A 107 -15.77 -0.47 10.80
N HIS A 108 -15.88 -0.27 9.49
CA HIS A 108 -16.26 1.00 8.85
C HIS A 108 -15.44 2.22 9.33
N VAL A 109 -14.13 2.20 9.09
CA VAL A 109 -13.24 3.34 9.40
C VAL A 109 -12.78 4.00 8.10
N HIS A 110 -12.93 5.31 7.99
CA HIS A 110 -12.44 6.07 6.84
C HIS A 110 -11.46 7.14 7.30
N ILE A 111 -10.21 7.09 6.83
CA ILE A 111 -9.18 8.11 7.07
C ILE A 111 -8.86 8.81 5.76
N HIS A 112 -9.01 10.13 5.68
CA HIS A 112 -8.75 10.85 4.45
C HIS A 112 -8.26 12.30 4.58
N ASP A 113 -7.71 12.85 3.49
CA ASP A 113 -7.27 14.25 3.41
C ASP A 113 -6.28 14.66 4.53
N LEU A 114 -5.44 13.70 4.96
CA LEU A 114 -4.45 13.86 6.02
C LEU A 114 -3.04 13.58 5.53
N THR A 115 -2.07 14.27 6.11
CA THR A 115 -0.65 13.87 6.05
C THR A 115 -0.30 13.08 7.31
N VAL A 116 0.28 11.89 7.15
CA VAL A 116 0.85 11.06 8.20
C VAL A 116 2.35 10.95 7.92
N ASP A 117 3.15 11.61 8.75
CA ASP A 117 4.60 11.75 8.57
C ASP A 117 5.34 11.01 9.68
N GLY A 118 6.05 9.94 9.31
CA GLY A 118 6.83 9.15 10.26
C GLY A 118 8.07 9.87 10.78
N LYS A 119 8.53 10.97 10.15
CA LYS A 119 9.76 11.71 10.52
C LYS A 119 11.01 10.84 10.70
N ALA A 120 11.06 9.68 10.04
CA ALA A 120 12.04 8.61 10.25
C ALA A 120 12.08 8.04 11.70
N LYS A 121 11.06 8.35 12.51
CA LYS A 121 10.84 7.89 13.89
C LYS A 121 9.67 6.90 14.00
N ALA A 122 8.84 6.73 12.98
CA ALA A 122 7.79 5.72 12.98
C ALA A 122 8.12 4.56 12.06
N LEU A 123 8.01 3.34 12.60
CA LEU A 123 8.15 2.10 11.84
C LEU A 123 7.03 1.97 10.79
N ARG A 124 5.82 2.44 11.12
CA ARG A 124 4.65 2.38 10.24
C ARG A 124 3.80 3.63 10.29
N GLY A 125 3.14 3.94 9.17
CA GLY A 125 2.15 5.01 9.10
C GLY A 125 0.82 4.56 9.67
N ILE A 126 0.10 3.72 8.94
CA ILE A 126 -1.22 3.22 9.33
C ILE A 126 -1.21 1.70 9.38
N THR A 127 -1.67 1.11 10.48
CA THR A 127 -1.89 -0.33 10.62
C THR A 127 -3.39 -0.62 10.69
N VAL A 128 -3.90 -1.46 9.79
CA VAL A 128 -5.23 -2.06 9.84
C VAL A 128 -5.12 -3.40 10.55
N GLU A 129 -5.58 -3.44 11.80
CA GLU A 129 -5.43 -4.62 12.66
C GLU A 129 -6.42 -5.71 12.32
N ALA A 130 -6.04 -6.96 12.65
CA ALA A 130 -6.91 -8.12 12.57
C ALA A 130 -8.29 -7.87 13.22
N GLY A 131 -9.34 -8.39 12.59
CA GLY A 131 -10.73 -8.16 13.00
C GLY A 131 -11.35 -6.85 12.50
N SER A 132 -10.58 -5.96 11.86
CA SER A 132 -11.12 -4.77 11.21
C SER A 132 -11.74 -5.08 9.86
N SER A 133 -12.84 -4.40 9.53
CA SER A 133 -13.50 -4.48 8.23
C SER A 133 -13.89 -3.12 7.67
N TYR A 134 -14.02 -3.01 6.35
CA TYR A 134 -14.39 -1.77 5.66
C TYR A 134 -13.50 -0.58 6.05
N ALA A 135 -12.19 -0.83 6.16
CA ALA A 135 -11.20 0.20 6.39
C ALA A 135 -10.85 0.91 5.07
N HIS A 136 -10.99 2.22 5.02
CA HIS A 136 -10.71 3.03 3.84
C HIS A 136 -9.68 4.11 4.18
N ILE A 137 -8.55 4.12 3.49
CA ILE A 137 -7.54 5.17 3.57
C ILE A 137 -7.52 5.86 2.21
N SER A 138 -7.87 7.15 2.14
CA SER A 138 -7.96 7.84 0.86
C SER A 138 -7.40 9.24 0.84
N LYS A 139 -6.97 9.75 -0.34
CA LYS A 139 -6.54 11.15 -0.51
C LYS A 139 -5.50 11.62 0.51
N SER A 140 -4.68 10.69 1.02
CA SER A 140 -3.79 10.94 2.14
C SER A 140 -2.34 10.87 1.69
N VAL A 141 -1.48 11.58 2.41
CA VAL A 141 -0.04 11.57 2.20
C VAL A 141 0.62 10.80 3.33
N LEU A 142 1.35 9.74 2.99
CA LEU A 142 2.03 8.85 3.92
C LEU A 142 3.53 8.93 3.62
N GLN A 143 4.32 9.50 4.53
CA GLN A 143 5.71 9.84 4.24
C GLN A 143 6.71 9.58 5.36
N ASN A 144 7.98 9.41 4.99
CA ASN A 144 9.15 9.40 5.89
C ASN A 144 9.11 8.32 6.98
N PHE A 145 8.90 7.06 6.61
CA PHE A 145 8.89 5.94 7.56
C PHE A 145 10.25 5.23 7.56
N ASN A 146 10.72 4.87 8.76
CA ASN A 146 11.97 4.18 8.99
C ASN A 146 11.93 3.41 10.33
N GLN A 147 12.83 2.45 10.54
CA GLN A 147 13.04 1.85 11.85
C GLN A 147 13.49 2.93 12.83
N PRO A 148 12.82 3.15 13.97
CA PRO A 148 13.31 4.09 14.97
C PRO A 148 14.52 3.54 15.73
N GLU A 149 15.33 4.43 16.30
CA GLU A 149 16.48 4.05 17.13
C GLU A 149 16.06 3.48 18.48
N GLU A 150 15.01 4.05 19.07
CA GLU A 150 14.34 3.57 20.27
C GLU A 150 12.84 3.50 20.05
N PRO A 151 12.10 2.59 20.71
CA PRO A 151 12.63 1.50 21.52
C PRO A 151 13.33 0.44 20.65
N LYS A 152 14.46 -0.12 21.12
CA LYS A 152 15.28 -1.10 20.39
C LYS A 152 14.50 -2.24 19.72
N LYS A 153 13.40 -2.71 20.33
CA LYS A 153 12.52 -3.76 19.77
C LYS A 153 11.93 -3.43 18.39
N LEU A 154 11.86 -2.15 18.02
CA LEU A 154 11.36 -1.71 16.71
C LEU A 154 12.50 -1.53 15.68
N SER A 155 13.74 -1.35 16.15
CA SER A 155 14.89 -0.99 15.31
C SER A 155 15.23 -2.02 14.24
N ARG A 156 14.78 -3.27 14.43
CA ARG A 156 14.98 -4.41 13.54
C ARG A 156 13.68 -5.01 12.99
N GLN A 157 12.60 -4.26 12.98
CA GLN A 157 11.35 -4.70 12.35
C GLN A 157 11.22 -4.18 10.92
N THR A 158 10.32 -4.79 10.14
CA THR A 158 9.98 -4.32 8.80
C THR A 158 9.27 -2.97 8.85
N VAL A 159 9.79 -2.02 8.09
CA VAL A 159 9.19 -0.69 7.87
C VAL A 159 8.04 -0.80 6.87
N SER A 160 6.92 -0.13 7.12
CA SER A 160 5.84 -0.04 6.12
C SER A 160 4.97 1.20 6.23
N ALA A 161 4.66 1.90 5.13
CA ALA A 161 3.74 3.04 5.24
C ALA A 161 2.31 2.60 5.62
N VAL A 162 1.82 1.51 5.02
CA VAL A 162 0.57 0.86 5.44
C VAL A 162 0.83 -0.61 5.74
N ARG A 163 0.31 -1.09 6.87
CA ARG A 163 0.25 -2.50 7.23
C ARG A 163 -1.21 -2.95 7.25
N ILE A 164 -1.50 -4.06 6.57
CA ILE A 164 -2.80 -4.73 6.60
C ILE A 164 -2.55 -6.13 7.15
N GLU A 165 -3.12 -6.42 8.31
CA GLU A 165 -2.95 -7.70 8.98
C GLU A 165 -3.90 -8.78 8.45
N GLY A 166 -3.63 -10.03 8.80
CA GLY A 166 -4.55 -11.15 8.54
C GLY A 166 -5.87 -10.95 9.28
N GLY A 167 -6.92 -11.63 8.81
CA GLY A 167 -8.27 -11.51 9.40
C GLY A 167 -8.97 -10.16 9.17
N THR A 168 -8.41 -9.29 8.32
CA THR A 168 -9.08 -8.07 7.84
C THR A 168 -9.97 -8.38 6.64
N ASN A 169 -11.02 -7.59 6.43
CA ASN A 169 -11.91 -7.74 5.27
C ASN A 169 -12.31 -6.39 4.68
N HIS A 170 -12.31 -6.25 3.34
CA HIS A 170 -12.67 -4.99 2.65
C HIS A 170 -11.79 -3.81 3.08
N THR A 171 -10.48 -3.92 2.88
CA THR A 171 -9.56 -2.78 3.11
C THR A 171 -9.26 -2.08 1.79
N THR A 172 -9.41 -0.76 1.74
CA THR A 172 -9.13 0.07 0.56
C THR A 172 -8.08 1.13 0.87
N VAL A 173 -7.08 1.24 -0.01
CA VAL A 173 -6.14 2.37 -0.06
C VAL A 173 -6.29 3.05 -1.43
N ASP A 174 -6.87 4.25 -1.48
CA ASP A 174 -7.22 4.93 -2.73
C ASP A 174 -6.63 6.34 -2.83
N LYS A 175 -6.26 6.80 -4.03
CA LYS A 175 -5.87 8.21 -4.29
C LYS A 175 -4.82 8.78 -3.33
N SER A 176 -3.94 7.93 -2.82
CA SER A 176 -2.99 8.31 -1.77
C SER A 176 -1.57 8.39 -2.31
N ARG A 177 -0.73 9.20 -1.66
CA ARG A 177 0.68 9.34 -2.01
C ARG A 177 1.54 8.74 -0.90
N ILE A 178 2.26 7.67 -1.22
CA ILE A 178 3.11 6.93 -0.29
C ILE A 178 4.56 7.11 -0.74
N PHE A 179 5.40 7.72 0.10
CA PHE A 179 6.79 7.93 -0.30
C PHE A 179 7.79 8.00 0.84
N ASN A 180 9.08 7.83 0.50
CA ASN A 180 10.18 7.83 1.45
C ASN A 180 9.97 6.81 2.57
N VAL A 181 9.88 5.53 2.17
CA VAL A 181 9.78 4.40 3.09
C VAL A 181 11.08 3.63 3.00
N MET A 182 11.95 3.82 3.98
CA MET A 182 13.33 3.35 3.94
C MET A 182 13.65 2.51 5.16
N ALA A 183 14.31 1.36 4.98
CA ALA A 183 14.89 0.61 6.09
C ALA A 183 16.37 0.96 6.24
N ARG A 184 16.84 1.13 7.48
CA ARG A 184 18.25 1.43 7.78
C ARG A 184 18.98 0.29 8.49
N ASN A 185 18.24 -0.66 9.06
CA ASN A 185 18.80 -1.80 9.76
C ASN A 185 18.29 -3.12 9.16
N PRO A 186 19.11 -4.18 9.15
CA PRO A 186 18.63 -5.52 8.88
C PRO A 186 17.50 -5.92 9.84
N ILE A 187 16.50 -6.63 9.33
CA ILE A 187 15.41 -7.12 10.19
C ILE A 187 15.88 -8.30 11.06
N GLU A 188 15.21 -8.54 12.18
CA GLU A 188 15.52 -9.67 13.06
C GLU A 188 15.42 -11.01 12.32
N GLY A 189 16.44 -11.87 12.48
CA GLY A 189 16.56 -13.15 11.77
C GLY A 189 17.09 -13.06 10.33
N TRP A 190 17.36 -11.87 9.81
CA TRP A 190 17.89 -11.67 8.46
C TRP A 190 19.09 -10.72 8.44
N ASN A 191 19.95 -10.90 7.44
CA ASN A 191 21.16 -10.08 7.23
C ASN A 191 20.95 -8.94 6.19
N HIS A 192 19.70 -8.57 5.92
CA HIS A 192 19.37 -7.54 4.95
C HIS A 192 18.22 -6.64 5.41
N GLN A 193 18.20 -5.42 4.87
CA GLN A 193 17.22 -4.37 5.17
C GLN A 193 15.92 -4.58 4.39
N VAL A 194 14.77 -4.32 5.03
CA VAL A 194 13.45 -4.63 4.47
C VAL A 194 12.46 -3.50 4.70
N SER A 195 11.90 -2.96 3.62
CA SER A 195 10.85 -1.94 3.68
C SER A 195 9.73 -2.21 2.67
N ARG A 196 8.55 -1.67 2.96
CA ARG A 196 7.34 -1.89 2.18
C ARG A 196 6.56 -0.59 2.01
N GLY A 197 6.11 -0.24 0.82
CA GLY A 197 5.09 0.81 0.71
C GLY A 197 3.81 0.36 1.42
N ILE A 198 3.27 -0.79 0.98
CA ILE A 198 2.17 -1.49 1.65
C ILE A 198 2.58 -2.93 1.91
N LEU A 199 2.37 -3.39 3.15
CA LEU A 199 2.57 -4.77 3.56
C LEU A 199 1.23 -5.41 3.94
N ILE A 200 0.82 -6.44 3.21
CA ILE A 200 -0.33 -7.29 3.52
C ILE A 200 0.21 -8.64 3.98
N SER A 201 0.18 -8.89 5.29
CA SER A 201 0.74 -10.12 5.88
C SER A 201 0.20 -10.39 7.28
N PRO A 202 0.18 -11.67 7.71
CA PRO A 202 -0.31 -12.00 9.04
C PRO A 202 0.62 -11.42 10.13
N SER A 203 0.05 -11.00 11.27
CA SER A 203 0.79 -10.62 12.47
C SER A 203 1.07 -11.81 13.41
N SER A 204 0.42 -12.98 13.20
CA SER A 204 0.76 -14.26 13.84
C SER A 204 0.54 -15.45 12.89
N LYS A 205 1.07 -16.65 13.21
CA LYS A 205 1.00 -17.82 12.30
C LYS A 205 -0.44 -18.35 12.11
N GLU A 206 -1.31 -18.08 13.06
CA GLU A 206 -2.68 -18.59 13.15
C GLU A 206 -3.69 -17.69 12.43
N GLN A 207 -3.28 -16.49 12.01
CA GLN A 207 -4.20 -15.56 11.38
C GLN A 207 -4.67 -16.05 10.01
N THR A 208 -5.98 -15.95 9.80
CA THR A 208 -6.60 -16.13 8.49
C THR A 208 -6.13 -15.07 7.51
N ALA A 209 -6.32 -15.32 6.22
CA ALA A 209 -5.94 -14.34 5.21
C ALA A 209 -6.71 -13.03 5.36
N ALA A 210 -6.04 -11.91 5.13
CA ALA A 210 -6.73 -10.68 4.75
C ALA A 210 -7.57 -10.97 3.50
N LYS A 211 -8.79 -10.42 3.41
CA LYS A 211 -9.70 -10.63 2.28
C LYS A 211 -10.13 -9.31 1.66
N ASN A 212 -10.27 -9.33 0.33
CA ASN A 212 -10.88 -8.25 -0.45
C ASN A 212 -10.15 -6.92 -0.22
N VAL A 213 -8.87 -6.88 -0.55
CA VAL A 213 -8.03 -5.69 -0.40
C VAL A 213 -7.95 -4.96 -1.73
N THR A 214 -8.22 -3.66 -1.76
CA THR A 214 -8.08 -2.82 -2.95
C THR A 214 -7.05 -1.73 -2.72
N ILE A 215 -6.09 -1.62 -3.62
CA ILE A 215 -5.08 -0.55 -3.64
C ILE A 215 -5.19 0.12 -5.00
N SER A 216 -5.69 1.35 -5.04
CA SER A 216 -6.02 2.01 -6.30
C SER A 216 -5.61 3.46 -6.39
N ASN A 217 -5.39 3.92 -7.63
CA ASN A 217 -5.20 5.32 -7.99
C ASN A 217 -4.13 6.04 -7.15
N SER A 218 -3.17 5.31 -6.60
CA SER A 218 -2.20 5.82 -5.64
C SER A 218 -0.81 5.89 -6.27
N SER A 219 0.05 6.73 -5.72
CA SER A 219 1.43 6.89 -6.18
C SER A 219 2.42 6.43 -5.12
N PHE A 220 3.42 5.67 -5.54
CA PHE A 220 4.49 5.13 -4.71
C PHE A 220 5.84 5.67 -5.21
N SER A 221 6.64 6.23 -4.29
CA SER A 221 8.00 6.64 -4.63
C SER A 221 9.02 6.49 -3.51
N SER A 222 10.28 6.22 -3.87
CA SER A 222 11.37 6.10 -2.90
C SER A 222 11.09 5.07 -1.81
N ILE A 223 10.85 3.83 -2.22
CA ILE A 223 10.62 2.68 -1.33
C ILE A 223 11.86 1.80 -1.40
N GLY A 224 12.61 1.68 -0.31
CA GLY A 224 13.99 1.18 -0.34
C GLY A 224 14.50 0.62 0.98
N PRO A 225 15.69 -0.02 0.96
CA PRO A 225 16.70 0.05 -0.10
C PRO A 225 16.63 -1.13 -1.09
N LYS A 226 17.61 -1.28 -1.98
CA LYS A 226 17.66 -2.36 -3.00
C LYS A 226 17.62 -3.76 -2.39
N ASP A 227 18.10 -3.87 -1.16
CA ASP A 227 18.17 -5.09 -0.35
C ASP A 227 16.84 -5.84 -0.31
N ASP A 228 15.75 -5.17 0.05
CA ASP A 228 14.39 -5.69 -0.02
C ASP A 228 13.36 -4.56 0.13
N GLY A 229 13.48 -3.49 -0.65
CA GLY A 229 12.55 -2.36 -0.67
C GLY A 229 11.52 -2.51 -1.77
N ASP A 230 10.31 -2.91 -1.39
CA ASP A 230 9.24 -3.26 -2.32
C ASP A 230 8.01 -2.34 -2.17
N GLY A 231 7.38 -1.96 -3.27
CA GLY A 231 6.20 -1.07 -3.27
C GLY A 231 5.00 -1.69 -2.55
N ILE A 232 4.41 -2.75 -3.11
CA ILE A 232 3.30 -3.50 -2.50
C ILE A 232 3.71 -4.96 -2.35
N VAL A 233 3.53 -5.51 -1.15
CA VAL A 233 3.82 -6.93 -0.87
C VAL A 233 2.67 -7.62 -0.20
N VAL A 234 2.33 -8.80 -0.72
CA VAL A 234 1.25 -9.66 -0.22
C VAL A 234 1.88 -11.01 0.12
N GLN A 235 1.97 -11.38 1.39
CA GLN A 235 2.76 -12.55 1.80
C GLN A 235 2.23 -13.24 3.06
N GLY A 236 2.59 -14.50 3.24
CA GLY A 236 2.36 -15.26 4.48
C GLY A 236 1.02 -15.96 4.59
N PHE A 237 0.15 -15.83 3.59
CA PHE A 237 -1.15 -16.51 3.54
C PHE A 237 -1.16 -17.68 2.57
N LYS A 238 -1.80 -18.78 2.98
CA LYS A 238 -2.10 -19.95 2.13
C LYS A 238 -3.36 -19.75 1.29
N GLU A 239 -4.36 -19.09 1.87
CA GLU A 239 -5.62 -18.80 1.19
C GLU A 239 -5.54 -17.56 0.28
N LYS A 240 -6.48 -17.46 -0.66
CA LYS A 240 -6.61 -16.30 -1.55
C LYS A 240 -6.90 -15.03 -0.75
N VAL A 241 -6.16 -13.97 -1.05
CA VAL A 241 -6.35 -12.63 -0.47
C VAL A 241 -7.42 -11.84 -1.24
N ASN A 242 -7.60 -12.13 -2.53
CA ASN A 242 -8.43 -11.35 -3.45
C ASN A 242 -8.01 -9.87 -3.47
N VAL A 243 -6.71 -9.64 -3.71
CA VAL A 243 -6.12 -8.29 -3.75
C VAL A 243 -6.25 -7.70 -5.16
N ASN A 244 -6.75 -6.47 -5.24
CA ASN A 244 -6.85 -5.66 -6.45
C ASN A 244 -5.84 -4.51 -6.38
N ILE A 245 -4.85 -4.48 -7.28
CA ILE A 245 -3.84 -3.43 -7.40
C ILE A 245 -4.08 -2.71 -8.73
N LEU A 246 -4.76 -1.57 -8.66
CA LEU A 246 -5.41 -0.95 -9.82
C LEU A 246 -4.94 0.49 -10.08
N ALA A 247 -4.48 0.80 -11.29
CA ALA A 247 -4.22 2.18 -11.70
C ALA A 247 -3.25 2.96 -10.77
N ASN A 248 -2.29 2.28 -10.15
CA ASN A 248 -1.27 2.92 -9.33
C ASN A 248 -0.04 3.31 -10.17
N THR A 249 0.71 4.30 -9.69
CA THR A 249 1.98 4.71 -10.29
C THR A 249 3.15 4.40 -9.34
N PHE A 250 4.20 3.77 -9.85
CA PHE A 250 5.40 3.42 -9.09
C PHE A 250 6.63 4.06 -9.73
N THR A 251 7.39 4.81 -8.95
CA THR A 251 8.65 5.44 -9.38
C THR A 251 9.71 5.24 -8.30
N ASN A 252 10.99 5.16 -8.64
CA ASN A 252 12.07 5.05 -7.66
C ASN A 252 11.86 3.95 -6.59
N ILE A 253 11.42 2.75 -7.01
CA ILE A 253 11.23 1.59 -6.13
C ILE A 253 12.48 0.70 -6.23
N HIS A 254 13.18 0.50 -5.12
CA HIS A 254 14.55 -0.01 -5.19
C HIS A 254 14.65 -1.51 -5.52
N LYS A 255 13.65 -2.35 -5.24
CA LYS A 255 13.73 -3.79 -5.60
C LYS A 255 12.59 -4.28 -6.48
N ARG A 256 11.34 -4.24 -6.00
CA ARG A 256 10.15 -4.60 -6.79
C ARG A 256 8.99 -3.65 -6.55
N ALA A 257 8.28 -3.26 -7.61
CA ALA A 257 7.08 -2.43 -7.42
C ALA A 257 5.96 -3.24 -6.77
N ILE A 258 5.77 -4.48 -7.23
CA ILE A 258 4.73 -5.38 -6.71
C ILE A 258 5.33 -6.78 -6.51
N LYS A 259 5.14 -7.36 -5.32
CA LYS A 259 5.56 -8.72 -4.98
C LYS A 259 4.40 -9.52 -4.39
N ILE A 260 3.99 -10.58 -5.08
CA ILE A 260 2.88 -11.44 -4.68
C ILE A 260 3.43 -12.79 -4.22
N GLN A 261 3.29 -13.10 -2.94
CA GLN A 261 3.67 -14.36 -2.29
C GLN A 261 2.49 -15.10 -1.66
N SER A 262 1.27 -14.55 -1.80
CA SER A 262 0.02 -15.21 -1.43
C SER A 262 -0.99 -15.10 -2.58
N PRO A 263 -1.86 -16.10 -2.75
CA PRO A 263 -2.63 -16.26 -3.99
C PRO A 263 -3.78 -15.25 -4.13
N GLY A 264 -4.29 -15.11 -5.35
CA GLY A 264 -5.50 -14.32 -5.64
C GLY A 264 -5.21 -12.83 -5.80
N ALA A 265 -4.43 -12.47 -6.82
CA ALA A 265 -4.08 -11.08 -7.11
C ALA A 265 -4.53 -10.63 -8.51
N ILE A 266 -5.07 -9.43 -8.62
CA ILE A 266 -5.34 -8.74 -9.89
C ILE A 266 -4.50 -7.48 -9.91
N ILE A 267 -3.60 -7.38 -10.88
CA ILE A 267 -2.66 -6.26 -11.07
C ILE A 267 -2.99 -5.64 -12.41
N LYS A 268 -3.68 -4.49 -12.39
CA LYS A 268 -4.27 -3.93 -13.61
C LYS A 268 -4.06 -2.43 -13.76
N LYS A 269 -3.74 -1.98 -14.98
CA LYS A 269 -3.61 -0.55 -15.34
C LYS A 269 -2.55 0.23 -14.55
N ASN A 270 -1.60 -0.45 -13.91
CA ASN A 270 -0.54 0.23 -13.17
C ASN A 270 0.52 0.76 -14.13
N ILE A 271 1.15 1.87 -13.74
CA ILE A 271 2.32 2.45 -14.41
C ILE A 271 3.52 2.21 -13.49
N ILE A 272 4.52 1.46 -13.97
CA ILE A 272 5.75 1.20 -13.23
C ILE A 272 6.91 1.76 -14.03
N TYR A 273 7.64 2.71 -13.44
CA TYR A 273 8.77 3.37 -14.07
C TYR A 273 10.05 3.16 -13.24
N ASN A 274 11.01 2.41 -13.77
CA ASN A 274 12.33 2.29 -13.18
C ASN A 274 13.15 3.56 -13.46
N SER A 275 13.21 4.44 -12.47
CA SER A 275 13.86 5.75 -12.54
C SER A 275 15.39 5.71 -12.42
N PHE A 276 15.97 4.56 -12.04
CA PHE A 276 17.40 4.47 -11.78
C PHE A 276 18.24 4.56 -13.05
N ARG A 277 19.53 4.86 -12.87
CA ARG A 277 20.51 5.03 -13.95
C ARG A 277 21.83 4.38 -13.55
N LYS A 278 21.83 3.07 -13.32
CA LYS A 278 22.98 2.30 -12.80
C LYS A 278 23.47 2.82 -11.45
N ASN A 279 22.56 3.37 -10.66
CA ASN A 279 22.83 4.05 -9.39
C ASN A 279 22.01 3.49 -8.23
N ASN A 280 21.42 2.30 -8.40
CA ASN A 280 20.77 1.57 -7.34
C ASN A 280 21.66 0.42 -6.87
N TYR A 281 22.06 0.43 -5.60
CA TYR A 281 23.01 -0.54 -5.05
C TYR A 281 22.44 -1.23 -3.80
N TYR A 282 22.90 -2.46 -3.59
CA TYR A 282 22.63 -3.18 -2.35
C TYR A 282 23.40 -2.52 -1.21
N THR A 283 22.76 -2.42 -0.05
CA THR A 283 23.32 -1.74 1.12
C THR A 283 24.06 -2.72 2.02
N THR A 284 23.61 -3.98 2.10
CA THR A 284 24.18 -4.97 3.04
C THR A 284 25.10 -5.99 2.40
N TYR A 285 25.24 -6.04 1.07
CA TYR A 285 26.18 -6.92 0.38
C TYR A 285 26.53 -6.41 -1.02
N TYR A 286 27.63 -6.92 -1.58
CA TYR A 286 28.02 -6.65 -2.96
C TYR A 286 27.34 -7.65 -3.91
N ASP A 287 26.70 -7.14 -4.97
CA ASP A 287 26.18 -7.95 -6.09
C ASP A 287 26.85 -7.46 -7.39
N PRO A 288 27.64 -8.28 -8.10
CA PRO A 288 28.26 -7.89 -9.36
C PRO A 288 27.26 -7.76 -10.51
N LYS A 289 25.99 -8.16 -10.33
CA LYS A 289 24.97 -8.06 -11.38
C LYS A 289 24.61 -6.60 -11.67
N LYS A 290 24.47 -6.31 -12.97
CA LYS A 290 24.38 -4.95 -13.52
C LYS A 290 22.97 -4.34 -13.53
N TYR A 291 21.95 -5.01 -13.00
CA TYR A 291 20.59 -4.46 -13.01
C TYR A 291 20.37 -3.45 -11.89
N ASP A 292 19.54 -2.44 -12.16
CA ASP A 292 19.11 -1.47 -11.15
C ASP A 292 18.02 -2.05 -10.26
N MET A 293 17.00 -2.67 -10.86
CA MET A 293 15.82 -3.18 -10.17
C MET A 293 15.67 -4.68 -10.44
N TRP A 294 15.36 -5.49 -9.42
CA TRP A 294 15.23 -6.93 -9.61
C TRP A 294 14.13 -7.25 -10.63
N ALA A 295 12.92 -6.76 -10.36
CA ALA A 295 11.78 -6.88 -11.25
C ALA A 295 10.75 -5.79 -11.00
N ALA A 296 9.95 -5.44 -12.00
CA ALA A 296 8.79 -4.59 -11.78
C ALA A 296 7.73 -5.33 -10.98
N ILE A 297 7.37 -6.54 -11.42
CA ILE A 297 6.37 -7.39 -10.79
C ILE A 297 6.96 -8.79 -10.55
N SER A 298 6.87 -9.28 -9.32
CA SER A 298 7.26 -10.64 -8.97
C SER A 298 6.08 -11.43 -8.42
N ILE A 299 5.81 -12.60 -9.02
CA ILE A 299 4.72 -13.50 -8.69
C ILE A 299 5.29 -14.84 -8.22
N TYR A 300 5.02 -15.15 -6.96
CA TYR A 300 5.46 -16.35 -6.25
C TYR A 300 4.27 -17.14 -5.67
N ALA A 301 3.05 -16.83 -6.11
CA ALA A 301 1.83 -17.49 -5.69
C ALA A 301 0.77 -17.53 -6.80
N ASP A 302 -0.15 -18.48 -6.64
CA ASP A 302 -1.07 -18.89 -7.69
C ASP A 302 -2.21 -17.88 -7.91
N HIS A 303 -2.94 -18.05 -9.02
CA HIS A 303 -4.15 -17.28 -9.34
C HIS A 303 -3.88 -15.77 -9.39
N THR A 304 -3.00 -15.39 -10.32
CA THR A 304 -2.63 -13.98 -10.53
C THR A 304 -2.95 -13.53 -11.95
N VAL A 305 -3.56 -12.36 -12.08
CA VAL A 305 -3.79 -11.69 -13.37
C VAL A 305 -2.98 -10.40 -13.42
N ILE A 306 -2.15 -10.25 -14.45
CA ILE A 306 -1.39 -9.05 -14.76
C ILE A 306 -1.89 -8.52 -16.09
N GLN A 307 -2.64 -7.42 -16.07
CA GLN A 307 -3.35 -6.93 -17.26
C GLN A 307 -3.21 -5.42 -17.50
N GLN A 308 -2.99 -5.00 -18.74
CA GLN A 308 -3.04 -3.57 -19.11
C GLN A 308 -2.07 -2.68 -18.32
N ASN A 309 -0.98 -3.23 -17.79
CA ASN A 309 0.05 -2.45 -17.11
C ASN A 309 1.03 -1.87 -18.13
N SER A 310 1.58 -0.70 -17.81
CA SER A 310 2.67 -0.07 -18.55
C SER A 310 3.93 -0.08 -17.70
N ILE A 311 4.95 -0.81 -18.14
CA ILE A 311 6.22 -0.99 -17.43
C ILE A 311 7.35 -0.50 -18.33
N SER A 312 8.10 0.48 -17.86
CA SER A 312 9.21 1.09 -18.59
C SER A 312 10.23 1.70 -17.63
N GLY A 313 11.21 2.44 -18.15
CA GLY A 313 12.16 3.14 -17.30
C GLY A 313 13.40 3.65 -18.03
N ALA A 314 14.25 4.32 -17.27
CA ALA A 314 15.63 4.57 -17.66
C ALA A 314 16.53 3.39 -17.24
N GLY A 315 16.25 2.78 -16.09
CA GLY A 315 17.11 1.79 -15.46
C GLY A 315 16.84 0.35 -15.88
N ASP A 316 17.78 -0.51 -15.52
CA ASP A 316 17.83 -1.89 -15.98
C ASP A 316 17.03 -2.80 -15.03
N TYR A 317 16.15 -3.62 -15.58
CA TYR A 317 15.53 -4.71 -14.85
C TYR A 317 16.34 -6.00 -15.01
N GLY A 318 16.55 -6.74 -13.91
CA GLY A 318 17.12 -8.09 -13.99
C GLY A 318 16.18 -9.04 -14.75
N ARG A 319 14.88 -8.85 -14.56
CA ARG A 319 13.76 -9.44 -15.31
C ARG A 319 12.54 -8.56 -15.07
N ILE A 320 11.67 -8.32 -16.03
CA ILE A 320 10.63 -7.28 -15.84
C ILE A 320 9.41 -7.83 -15.09
N ILE A 321 8.86 -8.94 -15.59
CA ILE A 321 7.89 -9.77 -14.88
C ILE A 321 8.56 -11.11 -14.52
N ASP A 322 8.61 -11.40 -13.23
CA ASP A 322 9.19 -12.62 -12.65
C ASP A 322 8.07 -13.51 -12.14
N VAL A 323 7.86 -14.68 -12.76
CA VAL A 323 6.94 -15.72 -12.28
C VAL A 323 7.80 -16.90 -11.82
N ALA A 324 7.79 -17.20 -10.52
CA ALA A 324 8.54 -18.33 -9.99
C ALA A 324 7.67 -19.16 -9.05
N ASN A 325 7.60 -20.47 -9.27
CA ASN A 325 6.86 -21.42 -8.43
C ASN A 325 5.37 -21.05 -8.25
N ALA A 326 4.74 -20.54 -9.32
CA ALA A 326 3.36 -20.06 -9.32
C ALA A 326 2.59 -20.64 -10.51
N SER A 327 1.31 -20.94 -10.27
CA SER A 327 0.39 -21.52 -11.24
C SER A 327 -0.85 -20.67 -11.47
N HIS A 328 -1.57 -20.88 -12.58
CA HIS A 328 -2.76 -20.10 -12.96
C HIS A 328 -2.46 -18.60 -13.05
N VAL A 329 -1.43 -18.26 -13.82
CA VAL A 329 -0.98 -16.88 -14.03
C VAL A 329 -1.34 -16.42 -15.43
N LYS A 330 -2.02 -15.28 -15.55
CA LYS A 330 -2.33 -14.64 -16.84
C LYS A 330 -1.59 -13.31 -16.95
N ILE A 331 -0.77 -13.14 -17.98
CA ILE A 331 -0.07 -11.92 -18.34
C ILE A 331 -0.63 -11.46 -19.69
N ASP A 332 -1.52 -10.47 -19.67
CA ASP A 332 -2.32 -10.10 -20.83
C ASP A 332 -2.33 -8.60 -21.14
N SER A 333 -2.18 -8.23 -22.41
CA SER A 333 -2.39 -6.85 -22.87
C SER A 333 -1.51 -5.80 -22.16
N ASN A 334 -0.30 -6.17 -21.74
CA ASN A 334 0.64 -5.25 -21.09
C ASN A 334 1.64 -4.65 -22.09
N TYR A 335 2.12 -3.45 -21.78
CA TYR A 335 3.31 -2.88 -22.41
C TYR A 335 4.50 -3.05 -21.45
N ILE A 336 5.49 -3.84 -21.85
CA ILE A 336 6.60 -4.26 -20.98
C ILE A 336 7.92 -3.97 -21.70
N GLN A 337 8.63 -2.95 -21.25
CA GLN A 337 9.90 -2.53 -21.83
C GLN A 337 10.97 -2.39 -20.76
N ASN A 338 12.17 -2.89 -21.03
CA ASN A 338 13.33 -2.60 -20.19
C ASN A 338 13.80 -1.15 -20.34
N GLY A 339 14.78 -0.74 -19.53
CA GLY A 339 15.34 0.60 -19.57
C GLY A 339 15.71 1.05 -20.99
N SER A 340 15.31 2.25 -21.37
CA SER A 340 15.64 2.84 -22.69
C SER A 340 17.16 3.02 -22.91
N ARG A 341 17.93 3.03 -21.81
CA ARG A 341 19.41 3.14 -21.81
C ARG A 341 20.09 1.84 -21.38
N ALA A 342 19.32 0.77 -21.24
CA ALA A 342 19.75 -0.49 -20.66
C ALA A 342 20.61 -1.30 -21.62
N ASN A 343 21.58 -2.03 -21.06
CA ASN A 343 22.09 -3.21 -21.74
C ASN A 343 21.26 -4.42 -21.29
N TYR A 344 20.32 -4.84 -22.13
CA TYR A 344 19.37 -5.89 -21.82
C TYR A 344 19.85 -7.29 -22.21
N SER A 345 21.14 -7.46 -22.54
CA SER A 345 21.74 -8.74 -22.99
C SER A 345 21.57 -9.90 -22.02
N ASP A 346 21.27 -9.63 -20.75
CA ASP A 346 21.07 -10.63 -19.70
C ASP A 346 19.66 -10.58 -19.07
N SER A 347 18.77 -9.74 -19.58
CA SER A 347 17.43 -9.53 -19.01
C SER A 347 16.36 -10.30 -19.78
N SER A 348 15.40 -10.88 -19.06
CA SER A 348 14.18 -11.44 -19.66
C SER A 348 13.01 -10.49 -19.42
N VAL A 349 12.24 -10.16 -20.46
CA VAL A 349 11.04 -9.33 -20.32
C VAL A 349 10.02 -10.06 -19.44
N VAL A 350 9.67 -11.29 -19.80
CA VAL A 350 8.93 -12.21 -18.93
C VAL A 350 9.82 -13.41 -18.60
N SER A 351 10.00 -13.71 -17.32
CA SER A 351 10.73 -14.89 -16.85
C SER A 351 9.81 -15.81 -16.08
N ILE A 352 9.76 -17.09 -16.47
CA ILE A 352 8.95 -18.12 -15.85
C ILE A 352 9.88 -19.23 -15.38
N THR A 353 9.85 -19.53 -14.08
CA THR A 353 10.76 -20.49 -13.45
C THR A 353 10.03 -21.39 -12.47
N SER A 354 10.59 -22.59 -12.27
CA SER A 354 10.12 -23.56 -11.27
C SER A 354 11.33 -24.19 -10.61
N GLU A 355 11.30 -24.32 -9.30
CA GLU A 355 12.25 -25.10 -8.51
C GLU A 355 11.65 -26.49 -8.21
N LYS A 356 12.50 -27.50 -7.96
CA LYS A 356 12.14 -28.93 -7.88
C LYS A 356 11.00 -29.31 -6.90
N LYS A 357 10.56 -28.41 -6.01
CA LYS A 357 9.58 -28.69 -4.94
C LYS A 357 8.18 -28.14 -5.18
N ARG A 358 7.94 -27.35 -6.23
CA ARG A 358 6.60 -26.83 -6.56
C ARG A 358 6.47 -26.63 -8.07
N ASP A 359 5.39 -27.17 -8.64
CA ASP A 359 5.12 -27.06 -10.07
C ASP A 359 4.60 -25.65 -10.41
N ALA A 360 5.16 -25.05 -11.46
CA ALA A 360 4.58 -23.93 -12.18
C ALA A 360 3.76 -24.45 -13.35
N ALA A 361 2.49 -24.08 -13.43
CA ALA A 361 1.57 -24.59 -14.44
C ALA A 361 0.49 -23.58 -14.86
N TYR A 362 -0.08 -23.78 -16.04
CA TYR A 362 -1.23 -23.01 -16.54
C TYR A 362 -0.94 -21.51 -16.62
N ILE A 363 0.10 -21.16 -17.37
CA ILE A 363 0.57 -19.78 -17.51
C ILE A 363 0.24 -19.30 -18.92
N THR A 364 -0.53 -18.21 -19.02
CA THR A 364 -0.87 -17.60 -20.30
C THR A 364 -0.16 -16.26 -20.44
N VAL A 365 0.61 -16.09 -21.51
CA VAL A 365 1.24 -14.83 -21.90
C VAL A 365 0.65 -14.39 -23.23
N SER A 366 -0.25 -13.42 -23.23
CA SER A 366 -1.02 -13.02 -24.40
C SER A 366 -1.09 -11.53 -24.69
N ASN A 367 -1.10 -11.14 -25.96
CA ASN A 367 -1.39 -9.76 -26.40
C ASN A 367 -0.45 -8.69 -25.80
N ASN A 368 0.75 -9.04 -25.35
CA ASN A 368 1.69 -8.10 -24.74
C ASN A 368 2.64 -7.49 -25.77
N THR A 369 3.07 -6.25 -25.56
CA THR A 369 4.28 -5.72 -26.18
C THR A 369 5.47 -6.03 -25.28
N LEU A 370 6.48 -6.72 -25.81
CA LEU A 370 7.65 -7.21 -25.07
C LEU A 370 8.91 -6.62 -25.68
N ALA A 371 9.54 -5.68 -24.99
CA ALA A 371 10.59 -4.86 -25.58
C ALA A 371 11.88 -4.81 -24.76
N ASN A 372 13.02 -4.80 -25.47
CA ASN A 372 14.37 -4.64 -24.93
C ASN A 372 14.76 -5.75 -23.92
N GLY A 373 14.94 -6.97 -24.40
CA GLY A 373 15.33 -8.12 -23.57
C GLY A 373 16.23 -9.10 -24.33
N ARG A 374 17.10 -9.82 -23.62
CA ARG A 374 17.71 -11.04 -24.16
C ARG A 374 16.62 -12.00 -24.60
N TYR A 375 15.65 -12.22 -23.71
CA TYR A 375 14.47 -13.01 -23.97
C TYR A 375 13.20 -12.16 -23.92
N GLY A 376 12.31 -12.32 -24.90
CA GLY A 376 10.93 -11.85 -24.78
C GLY A 376 10.20 -12.63 -23.69
N ILE A 377 10.21 -13.96 -23.82
CA ILE A 377 9.71 -14.89 -22.82
C ILE A 377 10.77 -15.96 -22.57
N PHE A 378 11.22 -16.05 -21.33
CA PHE A 378 12.06 -17.14 -20.85
C PHE A 378 11.21 -18.10 -20.02
N ALA A 379 11.30 -19.40 -20.29
CA ALA A 379 10.75 -20.44 -19.44
C ALA A 379 11.81 -21.48 -19.05
N GLY A 380 11.83 -21.87 -17.77
CA GLY A 380 12.61 -23.00 -17.28
C GLY A 380 12.10 -24.35 -17.80
N LYS A 381 12.80 -25.43 -17.47
CA LYS A 381 12.34 -26.80 -17.76
C LYS A 381 11.16 -27.17 -16.84
N ASN A 382 10.32 -28.11 -17.29
CA ASN A 382 9.23 -28.73 -16.51
C ASN A 382 8.06 -27.81 -16.13
N ILE A 383 7.78 -26.78 -16.91
CA ILE A 383 6.59 -25.93 -16.71
C ILE A 383 5.47 -26.47 -17.63
N LYS A 384 4.29 -26.73 -17.07
CA LYS A 384 3.18 -27.36 -17.82
C LYS A 384 2.12 -26.36 -18.24
N GLY A 385 1.50 -26.57 -19.41
CA GLY A 385 0.35 -25.76 -19.84
C GLY A 385 0.66 -24.27 -20.04
N ILE A 386 1.85 -23.94 -20.53
CA ILE A 386 2.16 -22.58 -20.97
C ILE A 386 1.43 -22.31 -22.29
N LYS A 387 0.76 -21.15 -22.39
CA LYS A 387 0.18 -20.65 -23.63
C LYS A 387 0.81 -19.29 -23.98
N VAL A 388 1.31 -19.15 -25.21
CA VAL A 388 1.89 -17.90 -25.72
C VAL A 388 1.13 -17.47 -26.97
N LEU A 389 0.43 -16.33 -26.91
CA LEU A 389 -0.52 -15.92 -27.95
C LEU A 389 -0.35 -14.43 -28.31
N ASN A 390 -0.22 -14.11 -29.60
CA ASN A 390 -0.34 -12.73 -30.10
C ASN A 390 0.53 -11.67 -29.38
N ASN A 391 1.71 -12.03 -28.85
CA ASN A 391 2.63 -11.03 -28.30
C ASN A 391 3.47 -10.38 -29.41
N ARG A 392 3.79 -9.11 -29.23
CA ARG A 392 4.63 -8.32 -30.13
C ARG A 392 6.02 -8.14 -29.51
N PRO A 393 7.02 -8.95 -29.90
CA PRO A 393 8.41 -8.71 -29.51
C PRO A 393 8.99 -7.51 -30.26
N ILE A 394 9.74 -6.66 -29.57
CA ILE A 394 10.47 -5.52 -30.15
C ILE A 394 11.90 -5.51 -29.59
N ASN A 395 12.91 -5.58 -30.45
CA ASN A 395 14.31 -5.53 -30.02
C ASN A 395 14.63 -6.56 -28.90
N VAL A 396 14.27 -7.82 -29.17
CA VAL A 396 14.62 -8.95 -28.31
C VAL A 396 15.57 -9.89 -29.05
N ALA A 397 16.60 -10.39 -28.37
CA ALA A 397 17.60 -11.25 -29.02
C ALA A 397 17.03 -12.64 -29.37
N ASP A 398 16.24 -13.23 -28.45
CA ASP A 398 15.51 -14.47 -28.70
C ASP A 398 14.09 -14.34 -28.13
N TYR A 399 13.07 -14.42 -28.97
CA TYR A 399 11.68 -14.20 -28.51
C TYR A 399 11.24 -15.26 -27.49
N GLN A 400 11.60 -16.53 -27.72
CA GLN A 400 11.28 -17.67 -26.87
C GLN A 400 12.53 -18.55 -26.72
N ASN A 401 12.96 -18.82 -25.50
CA ASN A 401 14.12 -19.69 -25.30
C ASN A 401 13.84 -21.15 -25.75
N LYS A 402 14.90 -21.93 -25.96
CA LYS A 402 14.81 -23.32 -26.46
C LYS A 402 13.83 -24.20 -25.66
N ALA A 403 13.91 -24.17 -24.34
CA ALA A 403 13.03 -24.98 -23.48
C ALA A 403 11.54 -24.64 -23.68
N LEU A 404 11.20 -23.36 -23.80
CA LEU A 404 9.82 -22.94 -24.08
C LEU A 404 9.33 -23.45 -25.43
N LYS A 405 10.17 -23.37 -26.48
CA LYS A 405 9.84 -23.88 -27.81
C LYS A 405 9.56 -25.39 -27.79
N GLU A 406 10.27 -26.16 -26.96
CA GLU A 406 10.04 -27.60 -26.77
C GLU A 406 8.70 -27.84 -26.06
N THR A 407 8.46 -27.17 -24.93
CA THR A 407 7.19 -27.27 -24.18
C THR A 407 5.97 -26.93 -25.03
N LEU A 408 6.07 -25.92 -25.92
CA LEU A 408 4.96 -25.51 -26.77
C LEU A 408 4.66 -26.48 -27.94
N LYS A 409 5.58 -27.39 -28.27
CA LYS A 409 5.32 -28.45 -29.27
C LYS A 409 4.55 -29.63 -28.67
N GLU A 410 4.66 -29.80 -27.36
CA GLU A 410 4.02 -30.89 -26.60
C GLU A 410 2.60 -30.52 -26.12
N SER A 411 2.23 -29.24 -26.22
CA SER A 411 0.96 -28.65 -25.76
C SER A 411 0.02 -28.33 -26.91
#